data_AF-A0A5N5DFA7-F1
#
_entry.id   AF-A0A5N5DFA7-F1
#
_cell.length_a   1.000
_cell.length_b   1.000
_cell.length_c   1.000
_cell.angle_alpha   90.00
_cell.angle_beta   90.00
_cell.angle_gamma   90.00
#
_symmetry.space_group_name_H-M   'P 1'
#
loop_
_entity.id
_entity.type
_entity.pdbx_description
1 polymer ?
#
loop_
_entity_poly.entity_id
_entity_poly.type
_entity_poly.pdbx_seq_one_letter_code
_entity_poly.pdbx_strand_id
1 'polypeptide(L)'
;MGNRTSRDTGGDTNKDAQVEKPGKSTLNYPTVSVSKEKLAHMISEVLENHRSRYKSDAAFIEDLREIVDEDFDKISLIARSFAEDDGRQMINDEDVELAIYMALASSLVDMLPKSPK
;
A
#
# COMPACT_ATOMS: atom_id res chain seq x y z
N MET A 1 -42.79 -54.52 23.03
CA MET A 1 -41.42 -55.07 23.19
C MET A 1 -40.45 -54.22 22.40
N GLY A 2 -39.34 -53.78 23.00
CA GLY A 2 -38.27 -53.00 22.34
C GLY A 2 -37.85 -51.75 23.14
N ASN A 3 -36.76 -51.89 23.89
CA ASN A 3 -36.24 -50.98 24.93
C ASN A 3 -35.94 -49.55 24.48
N ARG A 4 -36.43 -48.54 25.22
CA ARG A 4 -35.79 -47.21 25.30
C ARG A 4 -34.89 -47.20 26.53
N THR A 5 -33.60 -47.40 26.27
CA THR A 5 -32.51 -47.30 27.23
C THR A 5 -32.39 -45.85 27.72
N SER A 6 -32.40 -45.68 29.04
CA SER A 6 -32.12 -44.45 29.76
C SER A 6 -30.77 -43.87 29.33
N ARG A 7 -30.75 -42.59 28.94
CA ARG A 7 -29.51 -41.82 28.83
C ARG A 7 -29.51 -40.76 29.90
N ASP A 8 -28.97 -41.18 31.03
CA ASP A 8 -28.49 -40.34 32.12
C ASP A 8 -27.12 -39.81 31.69
N THR A 9 -26.97 -38.50 31.54
CA THR A 9 -25.67 -37.82 31.54
C THR A 9 -25.86 -36.36 31.94
N GLY A 10 -26.03 -36.13 33.24
CA GLY A 10 -25.54 -34.91 33.86
C GLY A 10 -24.01 -34.88 33.77
N GLY A 11 -23.43 -33.70 33.55
CA GLY A 11 -21.99 -33.57 33.45
C GLY A 11 -21.57 -32.23 32.88
N ASP A 12 -21.64 -31.20 33.73
CA ASP A 12 -20.62 -30.18 33.91
C ASP A 12 -19.72 -29.87 32.70
N THR A 13 -20.03 -28.78 32.00
CA THR A 13 -18.97 -27.98 31.39
C THR A 13 -19.16 -26.53 31.84
N ASN A 14 -18.65 -26.24 33.04
CA ASN A 14 -17.88 -25.02 33.23
C ASN A 14 -16.98 -24.81 32.01
N LYS A 15 -17.28 -23.79 31.21
CA LYS A 15 -16.26 -22.89 30.66
C LYS A 15 -16.92 -21.53 30.57
N ASP A 16 -16.40 -20.60 31.37
CA ASP A 16 -16.46 -19.19 31.07
C ASP A 16 -16.37 -19.03 29.55
N ALA A 17 -17.32 -18.30 28.97
CA ALA A 17 -17.23 -17.84 27.61
C ALA A 17 -15.99 -16.92 27.52
N GLN A 18 -14.81 -17.54 27.39
CA GLN A 18 -13.66 -16.91 26.79
C GLN A 18 -14.11 -16.60 25.38
N VAL A 19 -14.58 -15.38 25.19
CA VAL A 19 -14.52 -14.69 23.92
C VAL A 19 -13.04 -14.72 23.56
N GLU A 20 -12.63 -15.75 22.81
CA GLU A 20 -11.41 -15.68 22.02
C GLU A 20 -11.57 -14.43 21.19
N LYS A 21 -10.95 -13.34 21.67
CA LYS A 21 -10.69 -12.17 20.84
C LYS A 21 -10.10 -12.76 19.57
N PRO A 22 -10.64 -12.45 18.37
CA PRO A 22 -10.09 -12.98 17.13
C PRO A 22 -8.60 -12.70 17.20
N GLY A 23 -7.82 -13.78 17.24
CA GLY A 23 -6.38 -13.69 17.26
C GLY A 23 -6.03 -12.74 16.14
N LYS A 24 -5.34 -11.65 16.46
CA LYS A 24 -4.66 -10.87 15.45
C LYS A 24 -3.73 -11.87 14.79
N SER A 25 -4.18 -12.49 13.70
CA SER A 25 -3.31 -13.05 12.69
C SER A 25 -2.55 -11.86 12.18
N THR A 26 -1.49 -11.50 12.90
CA THR A 26 -0.38 -10.75 12.34
C THR A 26 0.21 -11.71 11.32
N LEU A 27 -0.36 -11.71 10.11
CA LEU A 27 0.42 -12.11 8.96
C LEU A 27 1.68 -11.25 9.05
N ASN A 28 2.79 -11.91 9.39
CA ASN A 28 4.11 -11.32 9.26
C ASN A 28 4.36 -11.21 7.75
N TYR A 29 3.70 -10.23 7.13
CA TYR A 29 4.11 -9.79 5.81
C TYR A 29 5.51 -9.21 5.97
N PRO A 30 6.49 -9.69 5.20
CA PRO A 30 7.81 -9.09 5.20
C PRO A 30 7.67 -7.61 4.85
N THR A 31 8.06 -6.73 5.78
CA THR A 31 8.11 -5.29 5.57
C THR A 31 8.98 -4.99 4.35
N VAL A 32 8.42 -4.40 3.29
CA VAL A 32 9.21 -3.95 2.15
C VAL A 32 10.10 -2.78 2.61
N SER A 33 11.41 -2.99 2.57
CA SER A 33 12.40 -1.98 2.97
C SER A 33 13.15 -1.45 1.76
N VAL A 34 13.11 -0.13 1.53
CA VAL A 34 13.93 0.58 0.54
C VAL A 34 14.66 1.73 1.24
N SER A 35 15.93 1.98 0.88
CA SER A 35 16.61 3.18 1.36
C SER A 35 16.09 4.42 0.63
N LYS A 36 16.12 5.58 1.30
CA LYS A 36 15.74 6.86 0.66
C LYS A 36 16.55 7.13 -0.60
N GLU A 37 17.86 6.86 -0.57
CA GLU A 37 18.75 7.04 -1.73
C GLU A 37 18.37 6.15 -2.92
N LYS A 38 18.05 4.87 -2.67
CA LYS A 38 17.64 3.95 -3.74
C LYS A 38 16.32 4.40 -4.35
N LEU A 39 15.35 4.80 -3.53
CA LEU A 39 14.07 5.29 -4.02
C LEU A 39 14.24 6.58 -4.85
N ALA A 40 15.05 7.54 -4.37
CA ALA A 40 15.35 8.77 -5.11
C ALA A 40 16.01 8.49 -6.47
N HIS A 41 16.89 7.49 -6.53
CA HIS A 41 17.49 7.05 -7.78
C HIS A 41 16.44 6.49 -8.75
N MET A 42 15.57 5.58 -8.28
CA MET A 42 14.51 5.00 -9.10
C MET A 42 13.54 6.07 -9.62
N ILE A 43 13.15 7.03 -8.78
CA ILE A 43 12.33 8.18 -9.17
C ILE A 43 13.01 8.99 -10.29
N SER A 44 14.32 9.25 -10.15
CA SER A 44 15.08 9.99 -11.16
C SER A 44 15.12 9.26 -12.50
N GLU A 45 15.30 7.93 -12.48
CA GLU A 45 15.26 7.09 -13.68
C GLU A 45 13.88 7.10 -14.33
N VAL A 46 12.80 7.00 -13.53
CA VAL A 46 11.41 7.07 -14.04
C VAL A 46 11.14 8.42 -14.72
N LEU A 47 11.57 9.54 -14.13
CA LEU A 47 11.38 10.86 -14.71
C LEU A 47 12.18 11.04 -16.02
N GLU A 48 13.42 10.56 -16.08
CA GLU A 48 14.22 10.62 -17.32
C GLU A 48 13.64 9.70 -18.42
N ASN A 49 13.15 8.51 -18.04
CA ASN A 49 12.46 7.62 -18.96
C ASN A 49 11.18 8.27 -19.51
N HIS A 50 10.41 8.96 -18.66
CA HIS A 50 9.24 9.73 -19.07
C HIS A 50 9.62 10.84 -20.05
N ARG A 51 10.66 11.63 -19.75
CA ARG A 51 11.19 12.67 -20.63
C ARG A 51 11.54 12.12 -22.01
N SER A 52 12.32 11.04 -22.05
CA SER A 52 12.77 10.39 -23.28
C SER A 52 11.58 9.84 -24.10
N ARG A 53 10.63 9.18 -23.42
CA ARG A 53 9.47 8.54 -24.05
C ARG A 53 8.51 9.54 -24.69
N TYR A 54 8.23 10.66 -24.02
CA TYR A 54 7.25 11.65 -24.46
C TYR A 54 7.88 12.88 -25.12
N LYS A 55 9.22 12.93 -25.23
CA LYS A 55 9.98 14.10 -25.69
C LYS A 55 9.60 15.37 -24.92
N SER A 56 9.38 15.23 -23.63
CA SER A 56 9.00 16.33 -22.75
C SER A 56 10.14 17.34 -22.62
N ASP A 57 9.79 18.60 -22.46
CA ASP A 57 10.78 19.66 -22.26
C ASP A 57 11.47 19.50 -20.89
N ALA A 58 12.74 19.92 -20.82
CA ALA A 58 13.53 19.82 -19.60
C ALA A 58 12.94 20.67 -18.46
N ALA A 59 12.36 21.83 -18.76
CA ALA A 59 11.70 22.67 -17.78
C ALA A 59 10.50 21.95 -17.12
N PHE A 60 9.67 21.28 -17.93
CA PHE A 60 8.55 20.51 -17.43
C PHE A 60 8.98 19.33 -16.52
N ILE A 61 10.09 18.69 -16.84
CA ILE A 61 10.63 17.60 -16.00
C ILE A 61 11.17 18.14 -14.67
N GLU A 62 11.72 19.35 -14.67
CA GLU A 62 12.16 20.01 -13.44
C GLU A 62 10.97 20.38 -12.55
N ASP A 63 9.88 20.90 -13.14
CA ASP A 63 8.63 21.16 -12.40
C ASP A 63 8.07 19.86 -11.78
N LEU A 64 8.12 18.74 -12.52
CA LEU A 64 7.73 17.43 -12.00
C LEU A 64 8.63 16.96 -10.86
N ARG A 65 9.94 17.24 -10.91
CA ARG A 65 10.86 16.89 -9.81
C ARG A 65 10.51 17.65 -8.55
N GLU A 66 10.20 18.94 -8.64
CA GLU A 66 9.80 19.74 -7.47
C GLU A 66 8.57 19.14 -6.79
N ILE A 67 7.53 18.80 -7.56
CA ILE A 67 6.30 18.19 -7.01
C ILE A 67 6.60 16.81 -6.39
N VAL A 68 7.44 16.01 -7.06
CA VAL A 68 7.83 14.69 -6.58
C VAL A 68 8.66 14.75 -5.31
N ASP A 69 9.51 15.76 -5.15
CA ASP A 69 10.30 15.99 -3.94
C ASP A 69 9.40 16.41 -2.77
N GLU A 70 8.38 17.25 -3.01
CA GLU A 70 7.36 17.60 -2.01
C GLU A 70 6.57 16.37 -1.55
N ASP A 71 6.23 15.47 -2.49
CA ASP A 71 5.46 14.25 -2.23
C ASP A 71 6.32 13.01 -1.97
N PHE A 72 7.64 13.15 -1.76
CA PHE A 72 8.56 12.01 -1.72
C PHE A 72 8.16 10.92 -0.70
N ASP A 73 7.82 11.33 0.52
CA ASP A 73 7.42 10.39 1.58
C ASP A 73 6.08 9.70 1.25
N LYS A 74 5.19 10.38 0.52
CA LYS A 74 3.91 9.82 0.05
C LYS A 74 4.13 8.82 -1.09
N ILE A 75 4.99 9.15 -2.06
CA ILE A 75 5.39 8.26 -3.15
C ILE A 75 6.04 6.99 -2.57
N SER A 76 6.93 7.16 -1.59
CA SER A 76 7.55 6.05 -0.87
C SER A 76 6.52 5.10 -0.23
N LEU A 77 5.51 5.65 0.45
CA LEU A 77 4.45 4.87 1.07
C LEU A 77 3.60 4.11 0.04
N ILE A 78 3.23 4.77 -1.06
CA ILE A 78 2.40 4.17 -2.12
C ILE A 78 3.17 3.06 -2.86
N ALA A 79 4.40 3.33 -3.28
CA ALA A 79 5.24 2.35 -3.96
C ALA A 79 5.49 1.11 -3.10
N ARG A 80 5.65 1.32 -1.79
CA ARG A 80 5.74 0.24 -0.81
C ARG A 80 4.44 -0.57 -0.72
N SER A 81 3.28 0.10 -0.69
CA SER A 81 1.98 -0.57 -0.68
C SER A 81 1.81 -1.47 -1.91
N PHE A 82 2.16 -0.99 -3.10
CA PHE A 82 2.07 -1.79 -4.33
C PHE A 82 2.94 -3.04 -4.28
N ALA A 83 4.19 -2.91 -3.81
CA ALA A 83 5.05 -4.07 -3.63
C ALA A 83 4.49 -5.06 -2.60
N GLU A 84 3.95 -4.57 -1.48
CA GLU A 84 3.36 -5.41 -0.42
C GLU A 84 2.08 -6.13 -0.89
N ASP A 85 1.21 -5.43 -1.63
CA ASP A 85 -0.04 -5.97 -2.17
C ASP A 85 0.22 -7.09 -3.21
N ASP A 86 1.31 -6.96 -3.96
CA ASP A 86 1.79 -8.00 -4.89
C ASP A 86 2.57 -9.15 -4.19
N GLY A 87 2.73 -9.10 -2.87
CA GLY A 87 3.51 -10.06 -2.09
C GLY A 87 5.02 -10.01 -2.37
N ARG A 88 5.51 -8.91 -2.95
CA ARG A 88 6.92 -8.67 -3.25
C ARG A 88 7.62 -8.06 -2.03
N GLN A 89 8.90 -8.37 -1.88
CA GLN A 89 9.76 -7.81 -0.82
C GLN A 89 10.57 -6.60 -1.30
N MET A 90 10.50 -6.28 -2.59
CA MET A 90 11.27 -5.22 -3.23
C MET A 90 10.37 -4.39 -4.15
N ILE A 91 10.54 -3.07 -4.06
CA ILE A 91 9.97 -2.09 -4.97
C ILE A 91 10.69 -2.18 -6.32
N ASN A 92 9.93 -2.12 -7.41
CA ASN A 92 10.43 -2.04 -8.79
C ASN A 92 10.06 -0.68 -9.43
N ASP A 93 10.48 -0.46 -10.68
CA ASP A 93 10.26 0.82 -11.36
C ASP A 93 8.78 1.11 -11.63
N GLU A 94 7.98 0.06 -11.85
CA GLU A 94 6.53 0.17 -12.08
C GLU A 94 5.79 0.66 -10.83
N ASP A 95 6.17 0.17 -9.64
CA ASP A 95 5.63 0.66 -8.36
C ASP A 95 5.89 2.15 -8.18
N VAL A 96 7.09 2.60 -8.54
CA VAL A 96 7.52 4.00 -8.42
C VAL A 96 6.80 4.85 -9.45
N GLU A 97 6.69 4.39 -10.70
CA GLU A 97 5.96 5.09 -11.76
C GLU A 97 4.47 5.26 -11.39
N LEU A 98 3.81 4.20 -10.92
CA LEU A 98 2.42 4.26 -10.46
C LEU A 98 2.26 5.18 -9.25
N ALA A 99 3.19 5.12 -8.29
CA ALA A 99 3.16 5.98 -7.11
C ALA A 99 3.31 7.47 -7.45
N ILE A 100 4.20 7.81 -8.40
CA ILE A 100 4.35 9.17 -8.92
C ILE A 100 3.04 9.63 -9.57
N TYR A 101 2.43 8.83 -10.45
CA TYR A 101 1.16 9.21 -11.07
C TYR A 101 0.04 9.43 -10.05
N MET A 102 -0.05 8.60 -9.01
CA MET A 102 -1.04 8.78 -7.94
C MET A 102 -0.79 10.01 -7.08
N ALA A 103 0.48 10.31 -6.76
CA ALA A 103 0.86 11.52 -6.04
C ALA A 103 0.46 12.76 -6.85
N LEU A 104 0.88 12.82 -8.11
CA LEU A 104 0.54 13.91 -9.04
C LEU A 104 -0.97 14.06 -9.24
N ALA A 105 -1.71 12.97 -9.40
CA ALA A 105 -3.17 13.01 -9.54
C ALA A 105 -3.85 13.59 -8.29
N SER A 106 -3.34 13.28 -7.09
CA SER A 106 -3.85 13.88 -5.86
C SER A 106 -3.63 15.40 -5.84
N SER A 107 -2.43 15.85 -6.23
CA SER A 107 -2.06 17.26 -6.26
C SER A 107 -2.86 18.03 -7.33
N LEU A 108 -3.18 17.38 -8.46
CA LEU A 108 -4.10 17.92 -9.46
C LEU A 108 -5.55 18.03 -8.96
N VAL A 109 -6.02 17.06 -8.16
CA VAL A 109 -7.36 17.12 -7.56
C VAL A 109 -7.48 18.25 -6.54
N ASP A 110 -6.44 18.50 -5.75
CA ASP A 110 -6.39 19.66 -4.83
C ASP A 110 -6.39 21.00 -5.58
N MET A 111 -5.91 21.03 -6.82
CA MET A 111 -5.95 22.20 -7.71
C MET A 111 -7.27 22.35 -8.48
N LEU A 112 -8.16 21.36 -8.48
CA LEU A 112 -9.48 21.51 -9.08
C LEU A 112 -10.33 22.46 -8.22
N PRO A 113 -11.03 23.44 -8.83
CA PRO A 113 -11.86 24.37 -8.08
C PRO A 113 -12.90 23.58 -7.30
N LYS A 114 -12.87 23.72 -5.96
CA LYS A 114 -13.93 23.17 -5.10
C LYS A 114 -15.25 23.71 -5.62
N SER A 115 -16.13 22.81 -6.05
CA SER A 115 -17.38 23.17 -6.71
C SER A 115 -18.10 24.26 -5.90
N PRO A 116 -18.61 25.33 -6.55
CA PRO A 116 -19.38 26.34 -5.85
C PRO A 116 -20.59 25.66 -5.18
N LYS A 117 -20.79 25.96 -3.90
CA LYS A 117 -21.95 25.51 -3.12
C LYS A 117 -23.26 25.98 -3.75
#